data_AF-M3BZ85-F1
#
_entry.id   AF-M3BZ85-F1
#
_cell.length_a   1.000
_cell.length_b   1.000
_cell.length_c   1.000
_cell.angle_alpha   90.00
_cell.angle_beta   90.00
_cell.angle_gamma   90.00
#
_symmetry.space_group_name_H-M   'P 1'
#
loop_
_entity.id
_entity.type
_entity.pdbx_description
1 polymer ?
#
loop_
_entity_poly.entity_id
_entity_poly.type
_entity_poly.pdbx_seq_one_letter_code
_entity_poly.pdbx_strand_id
1 'polypeptide(L)'
;MQLVACAEYQERGKLLKKCRYTFSGVLRRTISHYEGRYRMRVYEARTGRLVATHGMAGQDSVMCTGFVEDGPDSVVTETPDDASLRAFLRPYARGERP
;
A
#
# COMPACT_ATOMS: atom_id res chain seq x y z
N MET A 1 4.63 -24.32 18.34
CA MET A 1 3.28 -24.35 17.73
C MET A 1 3.28 -23.35 16.58
N GLN A 2 2.96 -23.79 15.35
CA GLN A 2 2.84 -22.92 14.17
C GLN A 2 1.37 -22.84 13.76
N LEU A 3 0.92 -21.63 13.39
CA LEU A 3 -0.45 -21.34 13.01
C LEU A 3 -0.51 -20.74 11.61
N VAL A 4 -1.59 -21.03 10.89
CA VAL A 4 -1.96 -20.35 9.64
C VAL A 4 -3.28 -19.63 9.87
N ALA A 5 -3.35 -18.35 9.52
CA ALA A 5 -4.56 -17.54 9.62
C ALA A 5 -5.01 -17.12 8.21
N CYS A 6 -6.24 -17.51 7.83
CA CYS A 6 -6.85 -17.15 6.56
C CYS A 6 -7.89 -16.05 6.79
N ALA A 7 -7.77 -14.95 6.06
CA ALA A 7 -8.71 -13.84 6.09
C ALA A 7 -9.64 -13.91 4.87
N GLU A 8 -10.93 -14.13 5.10
CA GLU A 8 -11.95 -14.19 4.06
C GLU A 8 -12.80 -12.91 4.13
N TYR A 9 -12.72 -12.05 3.11
CA TYR A 9 -13.58 -10.87 3.03
C TYR A 9 -15.06 -11.28 2.99
N GLN A 10 -15.88 -10.67 3.83
CA GLN A 10 -17.32 -10.93 3.89
C GLN A 10 -18.09 -9.79 3.25
N GLU A 11 -17.91 -8.57 3.76
CA GLU A 11 -18.73 -7.43 3.35
C GLU A 11 -18.09 -6.08 3.67
N ARG A 12 -18.72 -5.02 3.18
CA ARG A 12 -18.40 -3.65 3.56
C ARG A 12 -19.12 -3.33 4.87
N GLY A 13 -18.36 -2.88 5.85
CA GLY A 13 -18.87 -2.27 7.06
C GLY A 13 -19.21 -0.80 6.85
N LYS A 14 -19.04 -0.01 7.92
CA LYS A 14 -19.36 1.42 7.92
C LYS A 14 -18.50 2.21 6.94
N LEU A 15 -19.04 3.31 6.44
CA LEU A 15 -18.27 4.30 5.69
C LEU A 15 -17.24 4.94 6.62
N LEU A 16 -15.96 4.88 6.23
CA LEU A 16 -14.87 5.49 6.99
C LEU A 16 -14.58 6.91 6.51
N LYS A 17 -14.48 7.11 5.19
CA LYS A 17 -14.12 8.42 4.62
C LYS A 17 -14.58 8.55 3.17
N LYS A 18 -14.94 9.76 2.76
CA LYS A 18 -15.12 10.13 1.35
C LYS A 18 -13.98 11.06 0.94
N CYS A 19 -13.11 10.58 0.06
CA CYS A 19 -12.03 11.36 -0.50
C CYS A 19 -12.50 11.99 -1.80
N ARG A 20 -12.60 13.32 -1.82
CA ARG A 20 -12.96 14.10 -3.00
C ARG A 20 -11.69 14.63 -3.64
N TYR A 21 -11.50 14.30 -4.90
CA TYR A 21 -10.39 14.73 -5.71
C TYR A 21 -10.92 15.67 -6.78
N THR A 22 -10.34 16.85 -6.85
CA THR A 22 -10.62 17.86 -7.86
C THR A 22 -9.42 17.97 -8.78
N PHE A 23 -9.66 17.82 -10.08
CA PHE A 23 -8.64 17.94 -11.12
C PHE A 23 -8.94 19.16 -11.99
N SER A 24 -7.94 20.04 -12.14
CA SER A 24 -7.95 21.24 -13.00
C SER A 24 -9.23 22.10 -12.95
N GLY A 25 -9.99 22.02 -11.85
CA GLY A 25 -11.31 22.66 -11.70
C GLY A 25 -12.48 21.98 -12.42
N VAL A 26 -12.23 21.00 -13.30
CA VAL A 26 -13.26 20.43 -14.21
C VAL A 26 -13.69 19.02 -13.81
N LEU A 27 -12.76 18.16 -13.39
CA LEU A 27 -13.06 16.76 -13.08
C LEU A 27 -13.12 16.53 -11.57
N ARG A 28 -14.24 16.02 -11.09
CA ARG A 28 -14.46 15.68 -9.68
C ARG A 28 -14.61 14.18 -9.54
N ARG A 29 -13.66 13.52 -8.87
CA ARG A 29 -13.78 12.11 -8.51
C ARG A 29 -13.96 11.98 -7.00
N THR A 30 -14.93 11.19 -6.58
CA THR A 30 -15.11 10.86 -5.17
C THR A 30 -14.88 9.38 -4.97
N ILE A 31 -13.93 9.02 -4.11
CA ILE A 31 -13.68 7.65 -3.68
C ILE A 31 -14.20 7.51 -2.25
N SER A 32 -15.08 6.54 -2.03
CA SER A 32 -15.61 6.23 -0.71
C SER A 32 -14.88 5.02 -0.14
N HIS A 33 -14.22 5.20 1.00
CA HIS A 33 -13.53 4.15 1.73
C HIS A 33 -14.46 3.60 2.81
N TYR A 34 -14.64 2.29 2.81
CA TYR A 34 -15.46 1.56 3.77
C TYR A 34 -14.56 0.64 4.60
N GLU A 35 -15.00 0.35 5.82
CA GLU A 35 -14.39 -0.66 6.67
C GLU A 35 -14.59 -2.04 6.02
N GLY A 36 -13.54 -2.86 5.94
CA GLY A 36 -13.67 -4.25 5.50
C GLY A 36 -14.09 -5.13 6.68
N ARG A 37 -15.07 -6.02 6.48
CA ARG A 37 -15.43 -7.06 7.45
C ARG A 37 -14.95 -8.40 6.93
N TYR A 38 -14.26 -9.14 7.80
CA TYR A 38 -13.57 -10.39 7.46
C TYR A 38 -13.98 -11.51 8.41
N ARG A 39 -14.00 -12.74 7.90
CA ARG A 39 -13.96 -13.96 8.70
C ARG A 39 -12.53 -14.47 8.73
N MET A 40 -11.96 -14.55 9.92
CA MET A 40 -10.66 -15.15 10.17
C MET A 40 -10.85 -16.61 10.54
N ARG A 41 -10.14 -17.52 9.87
CA ARG A 41 -10.03 -18.93 10.27
C ARG A 41 -8.57 -19.25 10.59
N VAL A 42 -8.34 -19.80 11.78
CA VAL A 42 -7.01 -20.13 12.28
C VAL A 42 -6.85 -21.64 12.35
N TYR A 43 -5.77 -22.15 11.78
CA TYR A 43 -5.47 -23.57 11.67
C TYR A 43 -4.12 -23.89 12.31
N GLU A 44 -4.02 -25.07 12.93
CA GLU A 44 -2.72 -25.63 13.30
C GLU A 44 -2.00 -26.09 12.03
N ALA A 45 -0.83 -25.53 11.76
CA ALA A 45 -0.14 -25.73 10.48
C ALA A 45 0.21 -27.20 10.21
N ARG A 46 0.60 -27.95 11.25
CA ARG A 46 1.04 -29.35 11.12
C ARG A 46 -0.11 -30.29 10.76
N THR A 47 -1.27 -30.08 11.35
CA THR A 47 -2.42 -31.01 11.26
C THR A 47 -3.50 -30.52 10.30
N GLY A 48 -3.48 -29.23 9.94
CA GLY A 48 -4.58 -28.58 9.24
C GLY A 48 -5.84 -28.44 10.10
N ARG A 49 -5.78 -28.76 11.39
CA ARG A 49 -6.96 -28.71 12.27
C ARG A 49 -7.39 -27.27 12.46
N LEU A 50 -8.67 -27.00 12.25
CA LEU A 50 -9.26 -25.71 12.60
C LEU A 50 -9.21 -25.50 14.12
N VAL A 51 -8.56 -24.42 14.52
CA VAL A 51 -8.40 -24.03 15.93
C VAL A 51 -9.47 -23.02 16.32
N ALA A 52 -9.74 -22.04 15.47
CA ALA A 52 -10.70 -20.98 15.76
C ALA A 52 -11.29 -20.34 14.50
N THR A 53 -12.48 -19.76 14.64
CA THR A 53 -13.08 -18.84 13.68
C THR A 53 -13.49 -17.56 14.39
N HIS A 54 -13.17 -16.40 13.82
CA HIS A 54 -13.46 -15.10 14.42
C HIS A 54 -13.87 -14.07 13.37
N GLY A 55 -14.80 -13.18 13.70
CA GLY A 55 -15.15 -12.04 12.86
C GLY A 55 -14.25 -10.85 13.19
N MET A 56 -13.66 -10.21 12.18
CA MET A 56 -12.72 -9.10 12.36
C MET A 56 -13.08 -7.92 11.46
N ALA A 57 -12.93 -6.71 11.97
CA ALA A 57 -12.93 -5.51 11.15
C ALA A 57 -11.49 -5.16 10.73
N GLY A 58 -11.33 -4.67 9.50
CA GLY A 58 -10.09 -4.04 9.05
C GLY A 58 -9.83 -2.71 9.76
N GLN A 59 -8.84 -1.96 9.28
CA GLN A 59 -8.55 -0.63 9.82
C GLN A 59 -9.78 0.27 9.80
N ASP A 60 -9.97 1.04 10.86
CA ASP A 60 -11.09 1.95 11.08
C ASP A 60 -10.76 3.42 10.77
N SER A 61 -9.52 3.70 10.35
CA SER A 61 -9.06 5.01 9.91
C SER A 61 -8.35 4.92 8.57
N VAL A 62 -8.64 5.88 7.70
CA VAL A 62 -8.09 5.95 6.34
C VAL A 62 -7.67 7.38 6.05
N MET A 63 -6.44 7.54 5.57
CA MET A 63 -5.98 8.78 4.95
C MET A 63 -6.26 8.73 3.45
N CYS A 64 -6.67 9.87 2.89
CA CYS A 64 -6.83 9.98 1.44
C CYS A 64 -5.44 9.96 0.83
N THR A 65 -5.08 8.88 0.14
CA THR A 65 -3.81 8.80 -0.60
C THR A 65 -3.84 9.78 -1.76
N GLY A 66 -2.70 10.43 -2.04
CA GLY A 66 -2.54 11.15 -3.29
C GLY A 66 -2.74 10.19 -4.47
N PHE A 67 -3.37 10.65 -5.54
CA PHE A 67 -3.43 9.92 -6.79
C PHE A 67 -2.37 10.48 -7.74
N VAL A 68 -1.76 9.61 -8.53
CA VAL A 68 -0.89 10.01 -9.64
C VAL A 68 -1.75 10.06 -10.90
N GLU A 69 -1.58 11.13 -11.66
CA GLU A 69 -2.15 11.25 -13.00
C GLU A 69 -1.10 10.76 -14.01
N ASP A 70 -1.51 9.98 -15.00
CA ASP A 70 -0.73 9.83 -16.23
C ASP A 70 -0.69 11.20 -16.90
N GLY A 71 0.37 11.97 -16.62
CA GLY A 71 0.72 13.16 -17.38
C GLY A 71 1.50 12.76 -18.62
N PRO A 72 1.54 13.60 -19.68
CA PRO A 72 2.55 13.41 -20.70
C PRO A 72 3.93 13.44 -20.02
N ASP A 73 4.67 12.34 -20.11
CA ASP A 73 6.08 12.24 -19.71
C ASP A 73 6.85 13.38 -20.38
N SER A 74 6.98 14.49 -19.67
CA SER A 74 7.78 15.66 -20.09
C SER A 74 9.14 15.67 -19.39
N VAL A 75 9.39 14.67 -18.55
CA VAL A 75 10.72 14.39 -18.02
C VAL A 75 11.13 13.03 -18.57
N VAL A 76 11.82 13.05 -19.70
CA VAL A 76 12.70 11.93 -20.05
C VAL A 76 13.67 11.86 -18.89
N THR A 77 13.58 10.81 -18.08
CA THR A 77 14.62 10.50 -17.09
C THR A 77 15.92 10.38 -17.88
N GLU A 78 16.74 11.42 -17.92
CA GLU A 78 18.10 11.28 -18.38
C GLU A 78 18.77 10.35 -17.38
N THR A 79 19.26 9.21 -17.88
CA THR A 79 20.18 8.37 -17.11
C THR A 79 21.26 9.33 -16.60
N PRO A 80 21.46 9.47 -15.28
CA PRO A 80 22.48 10.37 -14.78
C PRO A 80 23.78 10.01 -15.49
N ASP A 81 24.43 11.01 -16.10
CA ASP A 81 25.69 10.79 -16.79
C ASP A 81 26.58 9.95 -15.88
N ASP A 82 27.00 8.82 -16.44
CA ASP A 82 27.70 7.76 -15.75
C ASP A 82 29.04 8.29 -15.18
N ALA A 83 29.58 9.38 -15.73
CA ALA A 83 30.72 10.10 -15.15
C ALA A 83 30.36 10.88 -13.88
N SER A 84 29.24 11.60 -13.87
CA SER A 84 28.73 12.33 -12.70
C SER A 84 28.35 11.40 -11.55
N LEU A 85 27.69 10.27 -11.85
CA LEU A 85 27.37 9.23 -10.86
C LEU A 85 28.64 8.56 -10.32
N ARG A 86 29.60 8.22 -11.20
CA ARG A 86 30.91 7.69 -10.76
C ARG A 86 31.69 8.68 -9.91
N ALA A 87 31.67 9.97 -10.24
CA ALA A 87 32.36 11.00 -9.48
C ALA A 87 31.80 11.12 -8.05
N PHE A 88 30.46 11.11 -7.92
CA PHE A 88 29.78 11.16 -6.63
C PHE A 88 30.06 9.91 -5.77
N LEU A 89 30.07 8.72 -6.37
CA LEU A 89 30.25 7.45 -5.65
C LEU A 89 31.73 7.13 -5.33
N ARG A 90 32.69 7.83 -5.96
CA ARG A 90 34.12 7.55 -5.84
C ARG A 90 34.69 7.61 -4.41
N PRO A 91 34.29 8.56 -3.54
CA PRO A 91 34.75 8.59 -2.14
C PRO A 91 34.25 7.37 -1.35
N TYR A 92 32.96 7.03 -1.51
CA TYR A 92 32.34 5.87 -0.84
C TYR A 92 32.96 4.54 -1.29
N ALA A 93 33.28 4.40 -2.58
CA ALA A 93 33.96 3.21 -3.12
C ALA A 93 35.39 3.03 -2.58
N ARG A 94 36.04 4.12 -2.13
CA ARG A 94 37.34 4.10 -1.45
C ARG A 94 37.24 3.88 0.06
N GLY A 95 36.02 3.70 0.58
CA GLY A 95 35.76 3.50 2.00
C GLY A 95 35.85 4.79 2.82
N GLU A 96 35.91 5.95 2.18
CA GLU A 96 35.84 7.24 2.84
C GLU A 96 34.39 7.46 3.28
N ARG A 97 34.16 7.50 4.60
CA ARG A 97 32.85 7.88 5.15
C ARG A 97 32.74 9.41 5.16
N PRO A 98 31.54 9.97 4.96
CA PRO A 98 31.32 11.43 4.95
C PRO A 98 31.75 12.08 6.26
#